data_AF-A0A0R2D0R0-F1
#
_entry.id   AF-A0A0R2D0R0-F1
#
_cell.length_a   1.000
_cell.length_b   1.000
_cell.length_c   1.000
_cell.angle_alpha   90.00
_cell.angle_beta   90.00
_cell.angle_gamma   90.00
#
_symmetry.space_group_name_H-M   'P 1'
#
loop_
_entity.id
_entity.type
_entity.pdbx_description
1 polymer ?
#
loop_
_entity_poly.entity_id
_entity_poly.type
_entity_poly.pdbx_seq_one_letter_code
_entity_poly.pdbx_strand_id
1 'polypeptide(L)' 'MQTNFIAQHGELLNHYQTKTKQPDSYFKEVWITTTHITHAKSYLLEISYE' A
#
# COMPACT_ATOMS: atom_id res chain seq x y z
N MET A 1 3.89 21.03 1.30
CA MET A 1 3.62 20.01 2.33
C MET A 1 2.90 18.79 1.73
N GLN A 2 3.45 18.19 0.67
CA GLN A 2 2.81 17.05 -0.03
C GLN A 2 3.69 15.79 -0.02
N THR A 3 4.98 15.95 0.30
CA THR A 3 6.00 14.90 0.30
C THR A 3 5.83 13.87 1.41
N ASN A 4 5.25 14.25 2.55
CA ASN A 4 5.05 13.32 3.69
C ASN A 4 4.00 12.23 3.40
N PHE A 5 2.99 12.52 2.57
CA PHE A 5 1.97 11.54 2.23
C PHE A 5 2.56 10.42 1.35
N ILE A 6 3.28 10.80 0.28
CA ILE A 6 3.94 9.85 -0.62
C ILE A 6 4.99 9.02 0.13
N ALA A 7 5.77 9.63 1.03
CA ALA A 7 6.77 8.93 1.83
C ALA A 7 6.15 7.87 2.76
N GLN A 8 5.00 8.15 3.38
CA GLN A 8 4.29 7.19 4.23
C GLN A 8 3.75 5.99 3.46
N HIS A 9 3.35 6.19 2.20
CA HIS A 9 2.89 5.09 1.35
C HIS A 9 4.03 4.19 0.86
N GLY A 10 5.23 4.74 0.64
CA GLY A 10 6.41 3.96 0.29
C GLY A 10 6.86 3.00 1.40
N GLU A 11 6.87 3.46 2.66
CA GLU A 11 7.19 2.59 3.80
C GLU A 11 6.12 1.51 4.01
N LEU A 12 4.84 1.87 3.82
CA LEU A 12 3.73 0.93 3.92
C LEU A 12 3.82 -0.13 2.82
N LEU A 13 4.14 0.27 1.59
CA LEU A 13 4.33 -0.65 0.47
C LEU A 13 5.47 -1.63 0.76
N ASN A 14 6.63 -1.13 1.19
CA ASN A 14 7.77 -1.98 1.58
C ASN A 14 7.40 -2.95 2.70
N HIS A 15 6.61 -2.51 3.68
CA HIS A 15 6.15 -3.34 4.79
C HIS A 15 5.27 -4.51 4.30
N TYR A 16 4.34 -4.26 3.38
CA TYR A 16 3.48 -5.31 2.84
C TYR A 16 4.20 -6.20 1.82
N GLN A 17 5.10 -5.66 0.99
CA GLN A 17 5.96 -6.44 0.10
C GLN A 17 6.84 -7.43 0.89
N THR A 18 7.42 -6.98 2.00
CA THR A 18 8.20 -7.86 2.90
C THR A 18 7.33 -8.98 3.49
N LYS A 19 6.06 -8.69 3.80
CA LYS A 19 5.12 -9.69 4.32
C LYS A 19 4.64 -10.67 3.25
N THR A 20 4.44 -10.23 2.01
CA THR A 20 3.92 -11.07 0.93
C THR A 20 5.00 -11.94 0.28
N LYS A 21 6.29 -11.72 0.58
CA LYS A 21 7.44 -12.46 0.03
C LYS A 21 7.46 -12.52 -1.50
N GLN A 22 6.79 -11.58 -2.17
CA GLN A 22 6.77 -11.53 -3.63
C GLN A 22 8.04 -10.82 -4.12
N PRO A 23 8.79 -11.42 -5.05
CA PRO A 23 10.00 -10.80 -5.58
C PRO A 23 9.65 -9.53 -6.36
N ASP A 24 10.40 -8.46 -6.08
CA ASP A 24 10.35 -7.10 -6.66
C ASP A 24 10.29 -7.01 -8.20
N SER A 25 10.45 -8.11 -8.93
CA SER A 25 10.97 -8.07 -10.30
C SER A 25 9.93 -8.07 -11.42
N TYR A 26 8.62 -8.12 -11.14
CA TYR A 26 7.62 -8.30 -12.21
C TYR A 26 6.42 -7.34 -12.19
N PHE A 27 6.28 -6.48 -11.19
CA PHE A 27 5.15 -5.54 -11.15
C PHE A 27 5.60 -4.22 -11.75
N LYS A 28 5.09 -3.91 -12.95
CA LYS A 28 5.37 -2.66 -13.65
C LYS A 28 4.74 -1.50 -12.92
N GLU A 29 3.55 -1.71 -12.35
CA GLU A 29 2.84 -0.71 -11.57
C GLU A 29 2.17 -1.34 -10.34
N VAL A 30 2.24 -0.64 -9.21
CA VAL A 30 1.56 -1.03 -7.96
C VAL A 30 0.62 0.09 -7.55
N TRP A 31 -0.65 -0.25 -7.40
CA TRP A 31 -1.70 0.67 -6.95
C TRP A 31 -2.12 0.33 -5.53
N ILE A 32 -2.10 1.33 -4.65
CA ILE A 32 -2.51 1.18 -3.25
C ILE A 32 -3.75 2.05 -3.02
N THR A 33 -4.85 1.40 -2.64
CA THR A 33 -6.11 2.08 -2.30
C THR A 33 -6.40 1.85 -0.82
N THR A 34 -6.52 2.95 -0.06
CA THR A 34 -6.89 2.90 1.36
C THR A 34 -8.25 3.54 1.59
N THR A 35 -9.12 2.85 2.32
CA THR A 35 -10.44 3.39 2.71
C THR A 35 -10.68 3.21 4.20
N HIS A 36 -11.22 4.23 4.87
CA HIS A 36 -11.62 4.14 6.27
C HIS A 36 -13.09 3.71 6.37
N ILE A 37 -13.34 2.54 6.94
CA ILE A 37 -14.68 2.01 7.21
C ILE A 37 -15.09 2.44 8.63
N THR A 38 -15.66 3.64 8.73
CA THR A 38 -16.00 4.31 10.00
C THR A 38 -16.89 3.47 10.90
N HIS A 39 -17.90 2.80 10.34
CA HIS A 39 -18.84 1.95 11.09
C HIS A 39 -18.14 0.75 11.75
N ALA A 40 -17.12 0.19 11.09
CA ALA A 40 -16.36 -0.94 11.59
C ALA A 40 -15.07 -0.53 12.34
N LYS A 41 -14.81 0.77 12.51
CA LYS A 41 -13.55 1.32 13.04
C LYS A 41 -12.30 0.65 12.46
N SER A 42 -12.35 0.37 11.16
CA SER A 42 -11.37 -0.45 10.45
C SER A 42 -10.91 0.23 9.18
N TYR A 43 -9.71 -0.10 8.72
CA TYR A 43 -9.17 0.38 7.45
C TYR A 43 -9.10 -0.77 6.45
N LEU A 44 -9.63 -0.53 5.25
CA LEU A 44 -9.42 -1.40 4.11
C LEU A 44 -8.15 -0.94 3.39
N LEU A 45 -7.26 -1.91 3.15
CA LEU A 45 -6.10 -1.74 2.30
C LEU A 45 -6.24 -2.70 1.13
N GLU A 46 -6.31 -2.16 -0.06
CA GLU A 46 -6.26 -2.92 -1.31
C GLU A 46 -4.92 -2.63 -1.99
N ILE A 47 -4.26 -3.70 -2.44
CA ILE A 47 -3.00 -3.63 -3.17
C ILE A 47 -3.21 -4.36 -4.49
N SER A 48 -3.09 -3.62 -5.58
CA SER A 48 -3.26 -4.13 -6.95
C SER A 48 -1.94 -4.05 -7.69
N TYR A 49 -1.66 -5.07 -8.49
CA TYR A 49 -0.40 -5.24 -9.20
C TYR A 49 -0.67 -5.39 -10.71
N GLU A 50 0.07 -4.65 -11.55
CA GLU A 50 0.01 -4.71 -13.02
C GLU A 50 1.37 -5.03 -13.66
#